data_AF-A0A136KPS3-F1
#
_entry.id   AF-A0A136KPS3-F1
#
_cell.length_a   1.000
_cell.length_b   1.000
_cell.length_c   1.000
_cell.angle_alpha   90.00
_cell.angle_beta   90.00
_cell.angle_gamma   90.00
#
_symmetry.space_group_name_H-M   'P 1'
#
loop_
_entity.id
_entity.type
_entity.pdbx_description
1 polymer ?
#
loop_
_entity_poly.entity_id
_entity_poly.type
_entity_poly.pdbx_seq_one_letter_code
_entity_poly.pdbx_strand_id
1 'polypeptide(L)'
;MNLVKRYPLVSLMLLGLIIRLIISPLDYSFDVNNHIAWAKDLWNRGFINFYGLPSTEVYASLYPNYPPFAMYIFYSVYPLFIAINKLTWWLNVSFSYFPSQLVFFVQSRVFEAMILKLPAIIADLLLARIVYIFAKKIASW
;
A
#
# COMPACT_ATOMS: atom_id res chain seq x y z
N MET A 1 -34.16 -1.83 2.23
CA MET A 1 -33.77 -1.04 3.43
C MET A 1 -32.37 -0.47 3.17
N ASN A 2 -32.22 0.86 3.09
CA ASN A 2 -31.00 1.52 2.60
C ASN A 2 -29.80 1.20 3.53
N LEU A 3 -28.72 0.57 3.02
CA LEU A 3 -27.56 0.11 3.80
C LEU A 3 -26.97 1.22 4.69
N VAL A 4 -26.96 2.45 4.16
CA VAL A 4 -26.51 3.67 4.85
C VAL A 4 -27.28 3.94 6.14
N LYS A 5 -28.59 3.70 6.15
CA LYS A 5 -29.44 3.91 7.33
C LYS A 5 -29.26 2.81 8.37
N ARG A 6 -28.88 1.61 7.95
CA ARG A 6 -28.74 0.44 8.83
C ARG A 6 -27.35 0.36 9.47
N TYR A 7 -26.29 0.73 8.74
CA TYR A 7 -24.89 0.62 9.17
C TYR A 7 -24.07 1.88 8.80
N PRO A 8 -24.37 3.05 9.37
CA PRO A 8 -23.78 4.33 8.93
C PRO A 8 -22.25 4.35 9.02
N LEU A 9 -21.66 3.79 10.09
CA LEU A 9 -20.20 3.72 10.24
C LEU A 9 -19.55 2.88 9.13
N VAL A 10 -20.12 1.72 8.81
CA VAL A 10 -19.59 0.83 7.76
C VAL A 10 -19.66 1.53 6.41
N SER A 11 -20.77 2.22 6.12
CA SER A 11 -20.90 3.00 4.89
C SER A 11 -19.86 4.12 4.80
N LEU A 12 -19.59 4.84 5.89
CA LEU A 12 -18.54 5.87 5.92
C LEU A 12 -17.14 5.29 5.73
N MET A 13 -16.84 4.14 6.36
CA MET A 13 -15.56 3.46 6.18
C MET A 13 -15.36 2.98 4.74
N LEU A 14 -16.39 2.39 4.13
CA LEU A 14 -16.35 1.96 2.72
C LEU A 14 -16.18 3.14 1.78
N LEU A 15 -16.91 4.24 2.00
CA LEU A 15 -16.74 5.46 1.22
C LEU A 15 -15.32 6.02 1.36
N GLY A 16 -14.79 6.07 2.59
CA GLY A 16 -13.43 6.51 2.86
C GLY A 16 -12.36 5.64 2.21
N LEU A 17 -12.58 4.32 2.15
CA LEU A 17 -11.72 3.37 1.44
C LEU A 17 -11.74 3.66 -0.07
N ILE A 18 -12.91 3.76 -0.69
CA ILE A 18 -13.07 4.02 -2.12
C ILE A 18 -12.37 5.32 -2.52
N ILE A 19 -12.61 6.40 -1.78
CA ILE A 19 -11.96 7.69 -2.02
C ILE A 19 -10.43 7.57 -1.94
N ARG A 20 -9.90 6.91 -0.91
CA ARG A 20 -8.45 6.72 -0.76
C ARG A 20 -7.85 5.89 -1.91
N LEU A 21 -8.53 4.84 -2.36
CA LEU A 21 -8.06 4.03 -3.50
C LEU A 21 -8.06 4.80 -4.81
N ILE A 22 -9.07 5.65 -5.06
CA ILE A 22 -9.15 6.52 -6.24
C ILE A 22 -8.04 7.57 -6.24
N ILE A 23 -7.74 8.16 -5.08
CA ILE A 23 -6.73 9.23 -4.95
C ILE A 23 -5.30 8.67 -4.91
N SER A 24 -5.11 7.45 -4.39
CA SER A 24 -3.80 6.82 -4.23
C SER A 24 -2.85 6.87 -5.44
N PRO A 25 -3.31 6.70 -6.71
CA PRO A 25 -2.45 6.81 -7.89
C PRO A 25 -2.07 8.23 -8.30
N LEU A 26 -2.75 9.26 -7.82
CA LEU A 26 -2.58 10.63 -8.34
C LEU A 26 -1.19 11.21 -8.06
N ASP A 27 -0.65 10.93 -6.87
CA ASP A 27 0.69 11.35 -6.48
C ASP A 27 1.21 10.54 -5.28
N TYR A 28 2.52 10.54 -5.07
CA TYR A 28 3.15 9.97 -3.88
C TYR A 28 4.47 10.66 -3.56
N SER A 29 4.76 10.81 -2.26
CA SER A 29 5.90 11.57 -1.78
C SER A 29 7.24 10.85 -2.01
N PHE A 30 8.32 11.61 -1.83
CA PHE A 30 9.69 11.08 -1.78
C PHE A 30 9.83 9.96 -0.73
N ASP A 31 9.14 10.05 0.41
CA ASP A 31 9.17 8.98 1.41
C ASP A 31 8.57 7.68 0.91
N VAL A 32 7.48 7.73 0.13
CA VAL A 32 6.93 6.51 -0.47
C VAL A 32 7.93 5.90 -1.45
N ASN A 33 8.66 6.72 -2.22
CA ASN A 33 9.76 6.25 -3.07
C ASN A 33 10.86 5.55 -2.27
N ASN A 34 11.27 6.12 -1.14
CA ASN A 34 12.25 5.51 -0.24
C ASN A 34 11.79 4.11 0.18
N HIS A 35 10.57 3.99 0.68
CA HIS A 35 10.04 2.72 1.17
C HIS A 35 9.88 1.68 0.06
N ILE A 36 9.54 2.09 -1.16
CA ILE A 36 9.52 1.19 -2.32
C ILE A 36 10.93 0.63 -2.58
N ALA A 37 11.91 1.51 -2.74
CA ALA A 37 13.30 1.11 -3.03
C ALA A 37 13.85 0.20 -1.93
N TRP A 38 13.66 0.58 -0.68
CA TRP A 38 14.10 -0.19 0.47
C TRP A 38 13.40 -1.54 0.61
N ALA A 39 12.11 -1.65 0.24
CA ALA A 39 11.42 -2.93 0.22
C ALA A 39 12.04 -3.86 -0.81
N LYS A 40 12.37 -3.37 -2.02
CA LYS A 40 13.07 -4.15 -3.05
C LYS A 40 14.43 -4.62 -2.55
N ASP A 41 15.19 -3.71 -1.96
CA ASP A 41 16.50 -4.05 -1.40
C ASP A 41 16.37 -5.12 -0.33
N LEU A 42 15.46 -4.97 0.64
CA LEU A 42 15.23 -6.01 1.65
C LEU A 42 14.86 -7.36 1.04
N TRP A 43 14.07 -7.39 -0.03
CA TRP A 43 13.73 -8.64 -0.73
C TRP A 43 14.92 -9.26 -1.44
N ASN A 44 15.80 -8.45 -2.01
CA ASN A 44 16.93 -8.93 -2.81
C ASN A 44 18.15 -9.31 -1.96
N ARG A 45 18.48 -8.52 -0.93
CA ARG A 45 19.67 -8.72 -0.07
C ARG A 45 19.36 -9.23 1.34
N GLY A 46 18.09 -9.22 1.76
CA GLY A 46 17.70 -9.58 3.13
C GLY A 46 17.99 -8.48 4.16
N PHE A 47 17.77 -8.82 5.44
CA PHE A 47 17.90 -7.88 6.57
C PHE A 47 19.35 -7.68 7.07
N ILE A 48 20.28 -8.56 6.68
CA ILE A 48 21.67 -8.51 7.17
C ILE A 48 22.35 -7.23 6.67
N ASN A 49 22.87 -6.43 7.61
CA ASN A 49 23.50 -5.13 7.36
C ASN A 49 22.63 -4.16 6.53
N PHE A 50 21.30 -4.32 6.58
CA PHE A 50 20.40 -3.57 5.71
C PHE A 50 20.52 -2.05 5.87
N TYR A 51 20.70 -1.58 7.11
CA TYR A 51 20.86 -0.17 7.45
C TYR A 51 22.25 0.40 7.15
N GLY A 52 23.26 -0.47 7.02
CA GLY A 52 24.63 -0.08 6.69
C GLY A 52 24.92 -0.07 5.20
N LEU A 53 23.96 -0.46 4.36
CA LEU A 53 24.11 -0.54 2.91
C LEU A 53 23.27 0.55 2.22
N PRO A 54 23.85 1.24 1.23
CA PRO A 54 23.11 2.23 0.49
C PRO A 54 21.96 1.58 -0.29
N SER A 55 20.89 2.34 -0.52
CA SER A 55 19.79 1.95 -1.38
C SER A 55 20.26 1.79 -2.83
N THR A 56 19.73 0.81 -3.55
CA THR A 56 20.11 0.56 -4.95
C THR A 56 19.47 1.55 -5.93
N GLU A 57 18.34 2.15 -5.57
CA GLU A 57 17.65 3.13 -6.42
C GLU A 57 17.93 4.58 -5.97
N VAL A 58 18.17 5.47 -6.94
CA VAL A 58 18.48 6.91 -6.75
C VAL A 58 17.30 7.68 -6.13
N TYR A 59 16.09 7.14 -6.25
CA TYR A 59 14.88 7.74 -5.68
C TYR A 59 14.78 7.57 -4.15
N ALA A 60 15.75 6.90 -3.54
CA ALA A 60 15.78 6.67 -2.11
C ALA A 60 16.75 7.62 -1.39
N SER A 61 16.47 7.97 -0.14
CA SER A 61 17.51 8.36 0.79
C SER A 61 18.59 7.29 0.83
N LEU A 62 19.85 7.73 0.76
CA LEU A 62 21.00 6.85 0.54
C LEU A 62 21.01 5.68 1.51
N TYR A 63 20.70 5.90 2.79
CA TYR A 63 20.60 4.84 3.78
C TYR A 63 19.18 4.75 4.36
N PRO A 64 18.66 3.54 4.62
CA PRO A 64 17.42 3.36 5.37
C PRO A 64 17.49 4.04 6.73
N ASN A 65 16.47 4.80 7.10
CA ASN A 65 16.42 5.55 8.35
C ASN A 65 15.13 5.36 9.16
N TYR A 66 14.20 4.51 8.69
CA TYR A 66 12.99 4.17 9.41
C TYR A 66 13.19 2.99 10.37
N PRO A 67 12.45 2.93 11.50
CA PRO A 67 12.52 1.82 12.44
C PRO A 67 12.26 0.45 11.78
N PRO A 68 12.83 -0.64 12.31
CA PRO A 68 12.70 -1.99 11.73
C PRO A 68 11.26 -2.42 11.47
N PHE A 69 10.32 -2.04 12.34
CA PHE A 69 8.91 -2.41 12.18
C PHE A 69 8.30 -1.86 10.89
N ALA A 70 8.63 -0.63 10.49
CA ALA A 70 8.19 -0.07 9.22
C ALA A 70 8.74 -0.91 8.06
N MET A 71 10.02 -1.28 8.14
CA MET A 71 10.68 -2.10 7.12
C MET A 71 10.04 -3.48 6.97
N TYR A 72 9.64 -4.12 8.08
CA TYR A 72 8.90 -5.39 8.04
C TYR A 72 7.54 -5.26 7.34
N ILE A 73 6.83 -4.14 7.53
CA ILE A 73 5.55 -3.91 6.85
C ILE A 73 5.76 -3.87 5.34
N PHE A 74 6.66 -3.01 4.85
CA PHE A 74 6.90 -2.88 3.41
C PHE A 74 7.50 -4.15 2.80
N TYR A 75 8.39 -4.82 3.53
CA TYR A 75 8.87 -6.16 3.17
C TYR A 75 7.69 -7.15 3.03
N SER A 76 6.78 -7.23 3.99
CA SER A 76 5.66 -8.18 3.92
C SER A 76 4.68 -7.91 2.76
N VAL A 77 4.59 -6.65 2.32
CA VAL A 77 3.63 -6.20 1.31
C VAL A 77 4.19 -6.28 -0.11
N TYR A 78 5.51 -6.14 -0.28
CA TYR A 78 6.14 -6.16 -1.60
C TYR A 78 5.85 -7.42 -2.45
N PRO A 79 5.76 -8.65 -1.89
CA PRO A 79 5.36 -9.83 -2.64
C PRO A 79 3.99 -9.73 -3.27
N LEU A 80 3.07 -8.98 -2.66
CA LEU A 80 1.75 -8.76 -3.24
C LEU A 80 1.86 -8.03 -4.58
N PHE A 81 2.72 -7.01 -4.65
CA PHE A 81 3.00 -6.31 -5.91
C PHE A 81 3.63 -7.26 -6.94
N ILE A 82 4.62 -8.09 -6.55
CA ILE A 82 5.23 -9.09 -7.44
C ILE A 82 4.17 -10.08 -7.95
N ALA A 83 3.32 -10.59 -7.06
CA ALA A 83 2.28 -11.56 -7.40
C ALA A 83 1.26 -10.96 -8.39
N ILE A 84 0.81 -9.72 -8.15
CA ILE A 84 -0.10 -9.02 -9.07
C ILE A 84 0.56 -8.80 -10.43
N ASN A 85 1.84 -8.42 -10.47
CA ASN A 85 2.58 -8.27 -11.72
C ASN A 85 2.67 -9.59 -12.51
N LYS A 86 3.08 -10.67 -11.83
CA LYS A 86 3.18 -12.00 -12.46
C LYS A 86 1.82 -12.50 -12.95
N LEU A 87 0.77 -12.30 -12.15
CA LEU A 87 -0.59 -12.67 -12.53
C LEU A 87 -1.07 -11.85 -13.74
N THR A 88 -0.84 -10.54 -13.73
CA THR A 88 -1.22 -9.63 -14.83
C THR A 88 -0.51 -9.99 -16.12
N TRP A 89 0.79 -10.32 -16.03
CA TRP A 89 1.55 -10.79 -17.18
C TRP A 89 1.04 -12.13 -17.69
N TRP A 90 0.79 -13.09 -16.80
CA TRP A 90 0.24 -14.39 -17.15
C TRP A 90 -1.12 -14.25 -17.85
N LEU A 91 -2.01 -13.39 -17.36
CA LEU A 91 -3.28 -13.08 -18.00
C LEU A 91 -3.08 -12.48 -19.40
N ASN A 92 -2.14 -11.53 -19.55
CA ASN A 92 -1.85 -10.88 -20.82
C ASN A 92 -1.38 -11.87 -21.90
N VAL A 93 -0.56 -12.86 -21.54
CA VAL A 93 -0.07 -13.87 -22.50
C VAL A 93 -1.05 -15.03 -22.71
N SER A 94 -1.95 -15.28 -21.76
CA SER A 94 -2.90 -16.40 -21.83
C SER A 94 -4.21 -16.05 -22.55
N PHE A 95 -4.63 -14.77 -22.51
CA PHE A 95 -5.90 -14.33 -23.07
C PHE A 95 -5.67 -13.26 -24.15
N SER A 96 -6.04 -13.56 -25.40
CA SER A 96 -5.85 -12.67 -26.57
C SER A 96 -6.57 -11.33 -26.46
N TYR A 97 -7.65 -11.25 -25.68
CA TYR A 97 -8.43 -10.03 -25.46
C TYR A 97 -8.04 -9.25 -24.19
N PHE A 98 -6.97 -9.67 -23.50
CA PHE A 98 -6.51 -8.97 -22.31
C PHE A 98 -5.95 -7.58 -22.67
N PRO A 99 -6.30 -6.51 -21.93
CA PRO A 99 -5.85 -5.17 -22.25
C PRO A 99 -4.37 -4.99 -21.89
N SER A 100 -3.47 -5.01 -22.88
CA SER A 100 -2.02 -4.92 -22.64
C SER A 100 -1.57 -3.61 -21.97
N GLN A 101 -2.35 -2.54 -22.09
CA GLN A 101 -2.12 -1.29 -21.35
C GLN A 101 -2.19 -1.47 -19.83
N LEU A 102 -2.97 -2.46 -19.35
CA LEU A 102 -3.05 -2.79 -17.93
C LEU A 102 -1.72 -3.35 -17.42
N VAL A 103 -0.94 -4.05 -18.25
CA VAL A 103 0.39 -4.54 -17.89
C VAL A 103 1.32 -3.37 -17.57
N PHE A 104 1.37 -2.37 -18.46
CA PHE A 104 2.22 -1.19 -18.27
C PHE A 104 1.82 -0.41 -17.03
N PHE A 105 0.51 -0.28 -16.77
CA PHE A 105 0.02 0.34 -15.54
C PHE A 105 0.45 -0.45 -14.30
N VAL A 106 0.27 -1.77 -14.26
CA VAL A 106 0.62 -2.62 -13.12
C VAL A 106 2.13 -2.67 -12.86
N GLN A 107 2.95 -2.58 -13.91
CA GLN A 107 4.42 -2.49 -13.81
C GLN A 107 4.92 -1.09 -13.43
N SER A 108 4.05 -0.08 -13.44
CA SER A 108 4.44 1.29 -13.13
C SER A 108 4.79 1.45 -11.65
N ARG A 109 5.68 2.41 -11.37
CA ARG A 109 6.00 2.85 -10.00
C ARG A 109 4.78 3.40 -9.26
N VAL A 110 3.84 4.01 -9.98
CA VAL A 110 2.58 4.52 -9.43
C VAL A 110 1.76 3.38 -8.84
N PHE A 111 1.60 2.28 -9.58
CA PHE A 111 0.87 1.11 -9.08
C PHE A 111 1.61 0.44 -7.92
N GLU A 112 2.94 0.35 -8.00
CA GLU A 112 3.77 -0.11 -6.89
C GLU A 112 3.51 0.70 -5.61
N ALA A 113 3.50 2.04 -5.72
CA ALA A 113 3.17 2.95 -4.63
C ALA A 113 1.75 2.72 -4.09
N MET A 114 0.76 2.46 -4.95
CA MET A 114 -0.60 2.14 -4.51
C MET A 114 -0.64 0.89 -3.63
N ILE A 115 0.06 -0.18 -4.03
CA ILE A 115 0.11 -1.42 -3.25
C ILE A 115 0.78 -1.18 -1.89
N LEU A 116 1.91 -0.47 -1.88
CA LEU A 116 2.66 -0.20 -0.64
C LEU A 116 1.96 0.83 0.28
N LYS A 117 0.98 1.60 -0.21
CA LYS A 117 0.09 2.43 0.60
C LYS A 117 -1.06 1.66 1.27
N LEU A 118 -1.39 0.45 0.82
CA LEU A 118 -2.50 -0.33 1.38
C LEU A 118 -2.43 -0.52 2.90
N PRO A 119 -1.27 -0.84 3.52
CA PRO A 119 -1.16 -0.97 4.97
C PRO A 119 -1.56 0.31 5.70
N ALA A 120 -1.14 1.47 5.20
CA ALA A 120 -1.47 2.77 5.78
C ALA A 120 -2.97 3.07 5.64
N ILE A 121 -3.58 2.77 4.49
CA ILE A 121 -5.02 2.93 4.27
C ILE A 121 -5.83 2.04 5.23
N ILE A 122 -5.40 0.78 5.41
CA ILE A 122 -6.05 -0.16 6.33
C ILE A 122 -5.89 0.32 7.77
N ALA A 123 -4.68 0.72 8.17
CA ALA A 123 -4.40 1.23 9.51
C ALA A 123 -5.25 2.46 9.84
N ASP A 124 -5.39 3.39 8.90
CA ASP A 124 -6.21 4.59 9.06
C ASP A 124 -7.70 4.27 9.25
N LEU A 125 -8.24 3.32 8.48
CA LEU A 125 -9.63 2.85 8.66
C LEU A 125 -9.85 2.15 10.01
N LEU A 126 -8.89 1.32 10.44
CA LEU A 126 -8.94 0.67 11.75
C LEU A 126 -8.86 1.70 12.88
N LEU A 127 -7.99 2.70 12.74
CA LEU A 127 -7.85 3.79 13.69
C LEU A 127 -9.15 4.61 13.79
N ALA A 128 -9.77 4.95 12.66
CA ALA A 128 -11.06 5.63 12.64
C ALA A 128 -12.14 4.87 13.42
N ARG A 129 -12.19 3.53 13.29
CA ARG A 129 -13.10 2.68 14.06
C ARG A 129 -12.79 2.72 15.56
N ILE A 130 -11.51 2.65 15.94
CA ILE A 130 -11.09 2.72 17.36
C ILE A 130 -11.50 4.07 17.96
N VAL A 131 -11.20 5.17 17.26
CA VAL A 131 -11.59 6.53 17.68
C VAL A 131 -13.10 6.63 17.84
N TYR A 132 -13.89 6.09 16.91
CA TYR A 132 -15.34 6.06 17.02
C TYR A 132 -15.83 5.32 18.27
N ILE A 133 -15.29 4.13 18.55
CA ILE A 133 -15.65 3.34 19.74
C ILE A 133 -15.28 4.11 21.02
N PHE A 134 -14.10 4.73 21.04
CA PHE A 134 -13.63 5.52 22.17
C PHE A 134 -14.52 6.74 22.41
N ALA A 135 -14.83 7.51 21.37
CA ALA A 135 -15.73 8.66 21.44
C ALA A 135 -17.13 8.28 21.92
N LYS A 136 -17.68 7.15 21.42
CA LYS A 136 -18.96 6.63 21.87
C LYS A 136 -18.91 6.25 23.36
N LYS A 137 -17.82 5.63 23.81
CA LYS A 137 -17.64 5.29 25.22
C LYS A 137 -17.64 6.55 26.09
N ILE A 138 -16.94 7.61 25.70
CA ILE A 138 -16.93 8.88 26.44
C ILE A 138 -18.31 9.54 26.47
N ALA A 139 -19.01 9.61 25.33
CA ALA A 139 -20.32 10.25 25.25
C ALA A 139 -21.46 9.48 25.92
N SER A 140 -21.23 8.20 26.25
CA SER A 140 -22.18 7.36 27.01
C SER A 140 -22.02 7.43 28.53
N TRP A 141 -21.05 8.21 29.02
CA TRP A 141 -20.94 8.62 30.42
C TRP A 141 -21.68 9.95 30.62
#